data_AF-A0A836SEH3-F1
#
_entry.id   AF-A0A836SEH3-F1
#
_cell.length_a   1.000
_cell.length_b   1.000
_cell.length_c   1.000
_cell.angle_alpha   90.00
_cell.angle_beta   90.00
_cell.angle_gamma   90.00
#
_symmetry.space_group_name_H-M   'P 1'
#
loop_
_entity.id
_entity.type
_entity.pdbx_description
1 polymer ?
#
loop_
_entity_poly.entity_id
_entity_poly.type
_entity_poly.pdbx_seq_one_letter_code
_entity_poly.pdbx_strand_id
1 'polypeptide(L)'
;MKYVLKRGFLPPGKRRVGAFLSVGGTRYKFLFDGPRRVVKSLFQVLEVSYEDEVLARGVDLKGEILKHPGVLKEAYEVGSRLILKQAQRR
;
A
#
# COMPACT_ATOMS: atom_id res chain seq x y z
N MET A 1 -19.01 7.57 10.02
CA MET A 1 -19.08 6.45 10.99
C MET A 1 -19.63 5.18 10.30
N LYS A 2 -18.84 4.45 9.50
CA LYS A 2 -19.39 3.32 8.72
C LYS A 2 -19.94 2.17 9.58
N TYR A 3 -19.27 1.88 10.69
CA TYR A 3 -19.63 0.77 11.58
C TYR A 3 -20.87 1.08 12.41
N VAL A 4 -21.01 2.34 12.84
CA VAL A 4 -22.19 2.79 13.59
C VAL A 4 -23.40 2.90 12.67
N LEU A 5 -23.21 3.42 11.45
CA LEU A 5 -24.29 3.59 10.48
C LEU A 5 -24.60 2.31 9.67
N LYS A 6 -23.82 1.24 9.87
CA LYS A 6 -23.87 -0.02 9.09
C LYS A 6 -23.91 0.23 7.57
N ARG A 7 -23.29 1.32 7.12
CA ARG A 7 -23.30 1.77 5.72
C ARG A 7 -21.87 2.04 5.27
N GLY A 8 -21.48 1.41 4.17
CA GLY A 8 -20.19 1.62 3.54
C GLY A 8 -20.02 3.06 3.02
N PHE A 9 -18.77 3.45 2.79
CA PHE A 9 -18.43 4.70 2.11
C PHE A 9 -18.62 4.59 0.59
N LEU A 10 -18.53 3.37 0.06
CA LEU A 10 -18.69 3.08 -1.36
C LEU A 10 -20.06 2.44 -1.66
N PRO A 11 -20.57 2.58 -2.91
CA PRO A 11 -21.70 1.80 -3.37
C PRO A 11 -21.45 0.29 -3.23
N PRO A 12 -22.50 -0.52 -2.99
CA PRO A 12 -22.38 -1.98 -2.95
C PRO A 12 -21.65 -2.52 -4.18
N GLY A 13 -20.73 -3.47 -3.97
CA GLY A 13 -19.93 -4.07 -5.04
C GLY A 13 -18.71 -3.26 -5.48
N LYS A 14 -18.57 -1.99 -5.08
CA LYS A 14 -17.38 -1.18 -5.40
C LYS A 14 -16.34 -1.26 -4.30
N ARG A 15 -15.08 -1.47 -4.69
CA ARG A 15 -13.91 -1.38 -3.82
C ARG A 15 -12.82 -0.58 -4.49
N ARG A 16 -12.13 0.25 -3.71
CA ARG A 16 -10.87 0.87 -4.12
C ARG A 16 -9.76 -0.17 -4.04
N VAL A 17 -8.78 -0.11 -4.92
CA VAL A 17 -7.52 -0.84 -4.77
C VAL A 17 -6.44 0.10 -4.25
N GLY A 18 -5.51 -0.41 -3.45
CA GLY A 18 -4.41 0.36 -2.91
C GLY A 18 -3.18 -0.51 -2.68
N ALA A 19 -2.02 0.15 -2.64
CA ALA A 19 -0.75 -0.44 -2.28
C ALA A 19 -0.06 0.35 -1.16
N PHE A 20 0.84 -0.31 -0.44
CA PHE A 20 1.63 0.31 0.61
C PHE A 20 3.10 0.45 0.19
N LEU A 21 3.57 1.68 0.06
CA LEU A 21 4.98 1.98 -0.26
C LEU A 21 5.65 2.57 0.99
N SER A 22 6.80 2.04 1.38
CA SER A 22 7.53 2.52 2.55
C SER A 22 9.03 2.30 2.44
N VAL A 23 9.79 3.24 2.99
CA VAL A 23 11.24 3.18 3.12
C VAL A 23 11.60 3.24 4.60
N GLY A 24 12.70 2.60 4.99
CA GLY A 24 13.21 2.73 6.36
C GLY A 24 14.72 2.53 6.44
N GLY A 25 15.37 3.31 7.31
CA GLY A 25 16.83 3.36 7.43
C GLY A 25 17.46 2.11 8.04
N THR A 26 16.71 1.31 8.79
CA THR A 26 17.25 0.09 9.42
C THR A 26 17.12 -1.14 8.51
N ARG A 27 17.89 -2.20 8.81
CA ARG A 27 17.84 -3.49 8.10
C ARG A 27 17.13 -4.60 8.87
N TYR A 28 16.46 -4.27 9.98
CA TYR A 28 15.83 -5.26 10.85
C TYR A 28 14.81 -6.12 10.13
N LYS A 29 14.78 -7.42 10.45
CA LYS A 29 13.92 -8.43 9.81
C LYS A 29 12.44 -8.03 9.80
N PHE A 30 11.96 -7.41 10.88
CA PHE A 30 10.55 -7.11 11.13
C PHE A 30 10.20 -5.62 11.02
N LEU A 31 11.05 -4.80 10.38
CA LEU A 31 10.89 -3.34 10.29
C LEU A 31 9.48 -2.89 9.86
N PHE A 32 8.87 -3.64 8.93
CA PHE A 32 7.58 -3.26 8.35
C PHE A 32 6.38 -4.01 8.93
N ASP A 33 6.56 -4.96 9.84
CA ASP A 33 5.46 -5.79 10.34
C ASP A 33 4.40 -4.95 11.06
N GLY A 34 4.83 -4.00 11.88
CA GLY A 34 3.96 -3.03 12.55
C GLY A 34 3.22 -2.13 11.54
N PRO A 35 3.93 -1.33 10.73
CA PRO A 35 3.33 -0.47 9.72
C PRO A 35 2.36 -1.20 8.78
N ARG A 36 2.71 -2.41 8.32
CA ARG A 36 1.84 -3.22 7.45
C ARG A 36 0.50 -3.54 8.13
N ARG A 37 0.50 -3.90 9.41
CA ARG A 37 -0.74 -4.18 10.17
C ARG A 37 -1.60 -2.92 10.26
N VAL A 38 -1.00 -1.79 10.60
CA VAL A 38 -1.70 -0.49 10.69
C VAL A 38 -2.33 -0.11 9.36
N VAL A 39 -1.60 -0.22 8.25
CA VAL A 39 -2.11 0.13 6.92
C VAL A 39 -3.21 -0.82 6.47
N LYS A 40 -3.10 -2.13 6.73
CA LYS A 40 -4.18 -3.09 6.47
C LYS A 40 -5.45 -2.74 7.25
N SER A 41 -5.33 -2.40 8.53
CA SER A 41 -6.47 -1.96 9.34
C SER A 41 -7.08 -0.67 8.81
N LEU A 42 -6.26 0.32 8.45
CA LEU A 42 -6.71 1.57 7.85
C LEU A 42 -7.46 1.32 6.53
N PHE A 43 -6.91 0.49 5.65
CA PHE A 43 -7.52 0.13 4.37
C PHE A 43 -8.86 -0.59 4.57
N GLN A 44 -8.95 -1.46 5.57
CA GLN A 44 -10.21 -2.09 5.94
C GLN A 44 -11.25 -1.04 6.35
N VAL A 45 -10.89 -0.03 7.16
CA VAL A 45 -11.80 1.07 7.54
C VAL A 45 -12.21 1.87 6.31
N LEU A 46 -11.28 2.19 5.41
CA LEU A 46 -11.50 3.00 4.21
C LEU A 46 -12.07 2.23 3.01
N GLU A 47 -12.39 0.94 3.16
CA GLU A 47 -12.89 0.10 2.05
C GLU A 47 -11.95 0.06 0.84
N VAL A 48 -10.66 0.04 1.13
CA VAL A 48 -9.57 -0.14 0.17
C VAL A 48 -9.09 -1.59 0.28
N SER A 49 -8.87 -2.23 -0.85
CA SER A 49 -8.26 -3.56 -0.94
C SER A 49 -6.75 -3.38 -0.91
N TYR A 50 -6.08 -4.07 0.02
CA TYR A 50 -4.62 -4.10 0.10
C TYR A 50 -4.10 -5.10 -0.93
N GLU A 51 -3.63 -4.61 -2.08
CA GLU A 51 -3.34 -5.46 -3.24
C GLU A 51 -1.86 -5.74 -3.43
N ASP A 52 -1.00 -4.79 -3.07
CA ASP A 52 0.44 -4.82 -3.34
C ASP A 52 1.18 -3.96 -2.30
N GLU A 53 2.50 -4.09 -2.26
CA GLU A 53 3.38 -3.29 -1.39
C GLU A 53 4.80 -3.21 -1.96
N VAL A 54 5.54 -2.16 -1.62
CA VAL A 54 6.98 -2.02 -1.90
C VAL A 54 7.68 -1.52 -0.64
N LEU A 55 8.66 -2.27 -0.16
CA LEU A 55 9.26 -2.08 1.16
C LEU A 55 10.79 -2.03 1.07
N ALA A 56 11.37 -0.83 1.16
CA ALA A 56 12.82 -0.63 1.03
C ALA A 56 13.49 -0.50 2.40
N ARG A 57 14.44 -1.39 2.69
CA ARG A 57 15.23 -1.38 3.94
C ARG A 57 16.60 -0.75 3.70
N GLY A 58 17.18 -0.16 4.75
CA GLY A 58 18.50 0.45 4.67
C GLY A 58 18.54 1.73 3.86
N VAL A 59 17.43 2.48 3.79
CA VAL A 59 17.32 3.77 3.09
C VAL A 59 17.07 4.84 4.15
N ASP A 60 18.10 5.61 4.48
CA ASP A 60 18.10 6.55 5.61
C ASP A 60 18.35 7.99 5.14
N LEU A 61 19.19 8.16 4.12
CA LEU A 61 19.58 9.48 3.64
C LEU A 61 18.56 10.03 2.62
N LYS A 62 18.43 11.36 2.61
CA LYS A 62 17.62 12.06 1.62
C LYS A 62 18.08 11.69 0.20
N GLY A 63 17.15 11.19 -0.61
CA GLY A 63 17.40 10.80 -2.00
C GLY A 63 18.14 9.48 -2.17
N GLU A 64 18.50 8.78 -1.10
CA GLU A 64 19.20 7.48 -1.18
C GLU A 64 18.40 6.45 -1.98
N ILE A 65 17.07 6.49 -1.89
CA ILE A 65 16.17 5.62 -2.65
C ILE A 65 16.44 5.63 -4.17
N LEU A 66 16.98 6.73 -4.71
CA LEU A 66 17.31 6.85 -6.13
C LEU A 66 18.44 5.90 -6.56
N LYS A 67 19.26 5.42 -5.61
CA LYS A 67 20.31 4.43 -5.83
C LYS A 67 19.79 2.99 -5.86
N HIS A 68 18.50 2.77 -5.66
CA HIS A 68 17.85 1.46 -5.64
C HIS A 68 16.93 1.28 -6.88
N PRO A 69 17.50 1.12 -8.09
CA PRO A 69 16.71 1.08 -9.33
C PRO A 69 15.70 -0.08 -9.36
N GLY A 70 16.01 -1.20 -8.70
CA GLY A 70 15.07 -2.33 -8.56
C GLY A 70 13.80 -1.95 -7.78
N VAL A 71 13.93 -1.19 -6.69
CA VAL A 71 12.80 -0.73 -5.88
C VAL A 71 11.95 0.29 -6.65
N LEU A 72 12.60 1.19 -7.39
CA LEU A 72 11.90 2.15 -8.24
C LEU A 72 11.10 1.47 -9.35
N LYS A 73 11.70 0.46 -10.00
CA LYS A 73 11.03 -0.37 -11.00
C LYS A 73 9.83 -1.11 -10.39
N GLU A 74 10.01 -1.73 -9.23
CA GLU A 74 8.92 -2.41 -8.51
C GLU A 74 7.77 -1.45 -8.17
N ALA A 75 8.06 -0.24 -7.69
CA ALA A 75 7.05 0.78 -7.41
C ALA A 75 6.26 1.19 -8.67
N TYR A 76 6.94 1.35 -9.80
CA TYR A 76 6.30 1.64 -11.09
C TYR A 76 5.38 0.49 -11.54
N GLU A 77 5.85 -0.75 -11.42
CA GLU A 77 5.07 -1.93 -11.79
C GLU A 77 3.84 -2.12 -10.89
N VAL A 78 3.98 -1.87 -9.58
CA VAL A 78 2.84 -1.87 -8.64
C VAL A 78 1.78 -0.86 -9.08
N GLY A 79 2.18 0.36 -9.41
CA GLY A 79 1.25 1.38 -9.91
C GLY A 79 0.49 0.92 -11.15
N SER A 80 1.22 0.32 -12.10
CA SER A 80 0.64 -0.25 -13.33
C SER A 80 -0.38 -1.36 -13.02
N ARG A 81 -0.03 -2.30 -12.13
CA ARG A 81 -0.93 -3.38 -11.70
C ARG A 81 -2.19 -2.86 -11.02
N LEU A 82 -2.08 -1.80 -10.20
CA LEU A 82 -3.24 -1.23 -9.52
C LEU A 82 -4.28 -0.69 -10.51
N ILE A 83 -3.86 0.00 -11.58
CA ILE A 83 -4.80 0.51 -12.59
C ILE A 83 -5.55 -0.64 -13.28
N LEU A 84 -4.84 -1.71 -13.64
CA LEU A 84 -5.44 -2.91 -14.25
C LEU A 84 -6.44 -3.59 -13.30
N LYS A 85 -6.07 -3.78 -12.03
CA LYS A 85 -6.95 -4.35 -10.99
C LYS A 85 -8.17 -3.45 -10.73
N GLN A 86 -8.01 -2.12 -10.78
CA GLN A 86 -9.11 -1.18 -10.60
C GLN A 86 -10.10 -1.24 -11.77
N ALA A 87 -9.61 -1.42 -12.99
CA ALA A 87 -10.43 -1.56 -14.19
C ALA A 87 -11.25 -2.86 -14.19
N GLN A 88 -10.69 -3.96 -13.70
CA GLN A 88 -11.38 -5.26 -13.55
C GLN A 88 -12.51 -5.25 -12.51
N ARG A 89 -12.55 -4.24 -11.63
CA ARG A 89 -13.53 -4.11 -10.53
C ARG A 89 -14.52 -2.95 -10.74
N ARG A 90 -14.55 -2.37 -11.93
CA ARG A 90 -15.53 -1.34 -12.34
C ARG A 90 -16.69 -1.98 -13.07
#